data_AF-A0A4P5W0R6-F1
#
_entry.id   AF-A0A4P5W0R6-F1
#
_cell.length_a   1.000
_cell.length_b   1.000
_cell.length_c   1.000
_cell.angle_alpha   90.00
_cell.angle_beta   90.00
_cell.angle_gamma   90.00
#
_symmetry.space_group_name_H-M   'P 1'
#
loop_
_entity.id
_entity.type
_entity.pdbx_description
1 polymer ?
#
loop_
_entity_poly.entity_id
_entity_poly.type
_entity_poly.pdbx_seq_one_letter_code
_entity_poly.pdbx_strand_id
1 'polypeptide(L)'
;MIAVLHALNVVAGTIHGGALLVFALLLAFRSKIPHVRTEDVVRVYRAFGGGIGLSLGVFIPTELYRHIVGLNPGVALPNALALRWDTTNHSFLSAKMLILFVLWVSYVHLEIWTLEPTRGLDKNGSIADVAAYEAAAGRVSRQLSFNAVLFASALVLGALTQNWPGA
;
A
#
# COMPACT_ATOMS: atom_id res chain seq x y z
N MET A 1 -2.47 -25.62 4.62
CA MET A 1 -3.29 -24.40 4.49
C MET A 1 -2.59 -23.15 5.04
N ILE A 2 -2.14 -23.14 6.31
CA ILE A 2 -1.46 -21.98 6.95
C ILE A 2 -0.19 -21.54 6.20
N ALA A 3 0.67 -22.49 5.77
CA ALA A 3 1.88 -22.17 5.02
C ALA A 3 1.61 -21.50 3.66
N VAL A 4 0.52 -21.89 2.98
CA VAL A 4 0.11 -21.31 1.69
C VAL A 4 -0.37 -19.87 1.88
N LEU A 5 -1.21 -19.61 2.88
CA LEU A 5 -1.63 -18.26 3.25
C LEU A 5 -0.43 -17.39 3.68
N HIS A 6 0.58 -18.00 4.31
CA HIS A 6 1.81 -17.31 4.65
C HIS A 6 2.58 -16.85 3.39
N ALA A 7 2.86 -17.78 2.49
CA ALA A 7 3.56 -17.49 1.24
C ALA A 7 2.82 -16.46 0.38
N LEU A 8 1.49 -16.59 0.22
CA LEU A 8 0.67 -15.65 -0.53
C LEU A 8 0.74 -14.23 0.03
N ASN A 9 0.69 -14.07 1.35
CA ASN A 9 0.82 -12.76 1.98
C ASN A 9 2.20 -12.13 1.80
N VAL A 10 3.27 -12.94 1.88
CA VAL A 10 4.64 -12.45 1.68
C VAL A 10 4.82 -11.99 0.24
N VAL A 11 4.35 -12.79 -0.73
CA VAL A 11 4.40 -12.43 -2.15
C VAL A 11 3.55 -11.18 -2.40
N ALA A 12 2.31 -11.13 -1.92
CA ALA A 12 1.42 -9.99 -2.07
C ALA A 12 1.99 -8.72 -1.44
N GLY A 13 2.50 -8.81 -0.21
CA GLY A 13 3.15 -7.70 0.48
C GLY A 13 4.40 -7.21 -0.25
N THR A 14 5.22 -8.13 -0.77
CA THR A 14 6.44 -7.80 -1.53
C THR A 14 6.11 -7.11 -2.84
N ILE A 15 5.13 -7.62 -3.60
CA ILE A 15 4.70 -7.03 -4.87
C ILE A 15 4.11 -5.64 -4.62
N HIS A 16 3.19 -5.52 -3.66
CA HIS A 16 2.50 -4.27 -3.37
C HIS A 16 3.45 -3.21 -2.80
N GLY A 17 4.13 -3.55 -1.70
CA GLY A 17 5.05 -2.65 -1.01
C GLY A 17 6.29 -2.32 -1.84
N GLY A 18 6.85 -3.32 -2.51
CA GLY A 18 7.99 -3.14 -3.42
C GLY A 18 7.65 -2.19 -4.56
N ALA A 19 6.49 -2.35 -5.19
CA ALA A 19 6.04 -1.41 -6.22
C ALA A 19 5.87 0.01 -5.67
N LEU A 20 5.13 0.19 -4.56
CA LEU A 20 4.93 1.51 -3.96
C LEU A 20 6.25 2.21 -3.65
N LEU A 21 7.18 1.50 -3.01
CA LEU A 21 8.49 2.04 -2.64
C LEU A 21 9.33 2.38 -3.87
N VAL A 22 9.43 1.46 -4.84
CA VAL A 22 10.22 1.67 -6.07
C VAL A 22 9.67 2.86 -6.85
N PHE A 23 8.36 2.95 -7.07
CA PHE A 23 7.76 4.05 -7.82
C PHE A 23 7.82 5.38 -7.06
N ALA A 24 7.66 5.38 -5.73
CA ALA A 24 7.85 6.58 -4.93
C ALA A 24 9.29 7.10 -5.03
N LEU A 25 10.28 6.20 -4.93
CA LEU A 25 11.70 6.55 -5.07
C LEU A 25 12.04 7.02 -6.49
N LEU A 26 11.58 6.31 -7.53
CA LEU A 26 11.81 6.71 -8.92
C LEU A 26 11.23 8.10 -9.20
N LEU A 27 10.02 8.41 -8.72
CA LEU A 27 9.43 9.74 -8.90
C LEU A 27 10.16 10.82 -8.09
N ALA A 28 10.64 10.50 -6.88
CA ALA A 28 11.40 11.43 -6.04
C ALA A 28 12.79 11.75 -6.63
N PHE A 29 13.48 10.74 -7.16
CA PHE A 29 14.85 10.85 -7.67
C PHE A 29 14.93 11.05 -9.19
N ARG A 30 13.80 11.18 -9.91
CA ARG A 30 13.78 11.30 -11.38
C ARG A 30 14.70 12.39 -11.92
N SER A 31 14.81 13.53 -11.23
CA SER A 31 15.68 14.64 -11.64
C SER A 31 17.17 14.32 -11.60
N LYS A 32 17.54 13.20 -10.96
CA LYS A 32 18.91 12.69 -10.85
C LYS A 32 19.20 11.54 -11.82
N ILE A 33 18.19 11.02 -12.52
CA ILE A 33 18.34 9.90 -13.44
C ILE A 33 18.28 10.42 -14.89
N PRO A 34 19.39 10.37 -15.64
CA PRO A 34 19.39 10.80 -17.04
C PRO A 34 18.32 10.08 -17.86
N HIS A 35 17.64 10.82 -18.74
CA HIS A 35 16.64 10.32 -19.68
C HIS A 35 15.36 9.72 -19.07
N VAL A 36 15.16 9.77 -17.76
CA VAL A 36 13.90 9.34 -17.13
C VAL A 36 12.96 10.53 -17.00
N ARG A 37 11.84 10.47 -17.72
CA ARG A 37 10.78 11.47 -17.63
C ARG A 37 9.68 10.99 -16.69
N THR A 38 9.00 11.95 -16.05
CA THR A 38 7.90 11.66 -15.12
C THR A 38 6.81 10.81 -15.78
N GLU A 39 6.50 11.11 -17.04
CA GLU A 39 5.49 10.40 -17.83
C GLU A 39 5.81 8.92 -18.03
N ASP A 40 7.08 8.57 -18.24
CA ASP A 40 7.49 7.18 -18.46
C ASP A 40 7.27 6.37 -17.17
N VAL A 41 7.62 6.94 -16.01
CA VAL A 41 7.41 6.30 -14.70
C VAL A 41 5.92 6.14 -14.39
N VAL A 42 5.11 7.17 -14.63
CA VAL A 42 3.65 7.13 -14.37
C VAL A 42 2.95 6.15 -15.30
N ARG A 43 3.37 6.03 -16.57
CA ARG A 43 2.83 5.04 -17.51
C ARG A 43 3.14 3.61 -17.07
N VAL A 44 4.38 3.35 -16.65
CA VAL A 44 4.76 2.02 -16.14
C VAL A 44 3.97 1.69 -14.88
N TYR A 45 3.83 2.64 -13.95
CA TYR A 45 2.99 2.46 -12.77
C TYR A 45 1.54 2.11 -13.14
N ARG A 46 0.95 2.84 -14.08
CA ARG A 46 -0.43 2.59 -14.56
C ARG A 46 -0.58 1.22 -15.20
N ALA A 47 0.37 0.82 -16.04
CA ALA A 47 0.36 -0.52 -16.65
C ALA A 47 0.46 -1.63 -15.59
N PHE A 48 1.16 -1.35 -14.48
CA PHE A 48 1.30 -2.26 -13.35
C PHE A 48 0.12 -2.20 -12.35
N GLY A 49 -0.80 -1.23 -12.48
CA GLY A 49 -1.86 -0.94 -11.50
C GLY A 49 -2.78 -2.12 -11.17
N GLY A 50 -3.05 -3.00 -12.14
CA GLY A 50 -3.80 -4.24 -11.89
C GLY A 50 -3.08 -5.19 -10.92
N GLY A 51 -1.75 -5.29 -11.01
CA GLY A 51 -0.94 -6.09 -10.10
C GLY A 51 -0.87 -5.51 -8.69
N ILE A 52 -0.81 -4.18 -8.57
CA ILE A 52 -0.80 -3.49 -7.26
C ILE A 52 -2.15 -3.63 -6.55
N GLY A 53 -3.27 -3.51 -7.30
CA GLY A 53 -4.61 -3.68 -6.74
C GLY A 53 -4.89 -5.10 -6.27
N LEU A 54 -4.54 -6.10 -7.09
CA LEU A 54 -4.69 -7.52 -6.73
C LEU A 54 -3.83 -7.89 -5.51
N SER A 55 -2.57 -7.46 -5.49
CA SER A 55 -1.69 -7.72 -4.35
C SER A 55 -2.20 -7.06 -3.07
N LEU A 56 -2.73 -5.84 -3.11
CA LEU A 56 -3.38 -5.21 -1.95
C LEU A 56 -4.61 -6.00 -1.47
N GLY A 57 -5.45 -6.40 -2.43
CA GLY A 57 -6.67 -7.18 -2.20
C GLY A 57 -6.41 -8.58 -1.65
N VAL A 58 -5.22 -9.14 -1.84
CA VAL A 58 -4.80 -10.38 -1.15
C VAL A 58 -4.16 -10.08 0.20
N PHE A 59 -3.33 -9.05 0.28
CA PHE A 59 -2.55 -8.71 1.47
C PHE A 59 -3.44 -8.31 2.65
N ILE A 60 -4.33 -7.34 2.48
CA ILE A 60 -5.15 -6.83 3.59
C ILE A 60 -6.09 -7.89 4.17
N PRO A 61 -6.85 -8.66 3.37
CA PRO A 61 -7.69 -9.71 3.92
C PRO A 61 -6.89 -10.82 4.59
N THR A 62 -5.69 -11.13 4.12
CA THR A 62 -4.84 -12.13 4.76
C THR A 62 -4.31 -11.63 6.11
N GLU A 63 -3.92 -10.36 6.21
CA GLU A 63 -3.55 -9.74 7.48
C GLU A 63 -4.75 -9.65 8.45
N LEU A 64 -5.93 -9.33 7.95
CA LEU A 64 -7.17 -9.33 8.73
C LEU A 64 -7.53 -10.74 9.23
N TYR A 65 -7.41 -11.75 8.37
CA TYR A 65 -7.63 -13.14 8.75
C TYR A 65 -6.66 -13.57 9.86
N ARG A 66 -5.38 -13.22 9.75
CA ARG A 66 -4.39 -13.48 10.81
C ARG A 66 -4.71 -12.75 12.11
N HIS A 67 -5.22 -11.53 12.03
CA HIS A 67 -5.67 -10.79 13.20
C HIS A 67 -6.80 -11.54 13.93
N ILE A 68 -7.83 -11.94 13.20
CA ILE A 68 -8.99 -12.68 13.73
C ILE A 68 -8.57 -14.01 14.35
N VAL A 69 -7.76 -14.80 13.63
CA VAL A 69 -7.34 -16.14 14.07
C VAL A 69 -6.30 -16.09 15.17
N GLY A 70 -5.39 -15.10 15.14
CA GLY A 70 -4.28 -14.99 16.07
C GLY A 70 -4.66 -14.42 17.44
N LEU A 71 -5.58 -13.45 17.49
CA LEU A 71 -6.00 -12.83 18.75
C LEU A 71 -7.17 -13.52 19.44
N ASN A 72 -8.07 -14.15 18.66
CA ASN A 72 -9.38 -14.53 19.17
C ASN A 72 -9.85 -15.88 18.60
N PRO A 73 -9.09 -16.98 18.77
CA PRO A 73 -9.53 -18.29 18.32
C PRO A 73 -10.86 -18.66 19.01
N GLY A 74 -11.91 -18.88 18.22
CA GLY A 74 -13.23 -19.30 18.71
C GLY A 74 -14.19 -18.17 19.10
N VAL A 75 -13.84 -16.90 18.88
CA VAL A 75 -14.71 -15.76 19.18
C VAL A 75 -15.57 -15.41 17.95
N ALA A 76 -16.83 -15.05 18.16
CA ALA A 76 -17.73 -14.59 17.09
C ALA A 76 -17.15 -13.37 16.35
N LEU A 77 -17.32 -13.34 15.02
CA LEU A 77 -16.73 -12.36 14.11
C LEU A 77 -16.82 -10.88 14.56
N PRO A 78 -17.95 -10.39 15.12
CA PRO A 78 -18.07 -9.00 15.56
C PRO A 78 -17.08 -8.64 16.68
N ASN A 79 -16.84 -9.58 17.60
CA ASN A 79 -15.92 -9.39 18.71
C ASN A 79 -14.47 -9.67 18.29
N ALA A 80 -14.26 -10.51 17.27
CA ALA A 80 -12.93 -10.79 16.72
C ALA A 80 -12.34 -9.60 15.91
N LEU A 81 -13.18 -8.66 15.49
CA LEU A 81 -12.80 -7.40 14.82
C LEU A 81 -12.65 -6.22 15.79
N ALA A 82 -12.92 -6.42 17.08
CA ALA A 82 -12.81 -5.36 18.06
C ALA A 82 -11.34 -4.92 18.22
N LEU A 83 -11.09 -3.62 18.04
CA LEU A 83 -9.78 -3.03 18.32
C LEU A 83 -9.53 -3.10 19.83
N ARG A 84 -8.40 -3.70 20.20
CA ARG A 84 -7.99 -3.90 21.59
C ARG A 84 -6.77 -3.04 21.93
N TRP A 85 -6.77 -2.53 23.15
CA TRP A 85 -5.74 -1.61 23.66
C TRP A 85 -5.29 -1.96 25.08
N ASP A 86 -5.67 -3.14 25.56
CA ASP A 86 -5.41 -3.63 26.91
C ASP A 86 -3.97 -4.08 27.15
N THR A 87 -3.25 -4.44 26.09
CA THR A 87 -1.82 -4.77 26.14
C THR A 87 -1.05 -4.03 25.05
N THR A 88 0.25 -3.82 25.25
CA THR A 88 1.12 -3.20 24.25
C THR A 88 1.07 -3.92 22.89
N ASN A 89 1.05 -5.25 22.90
CA ASN A 89 0.91 -6.06 21.68
C ASN A 89 -0.44 -5.84 20.99
N HIS A 90 -1.53 -5.79 21.76
CA HIS A 90 -2.84 -5.46 21.20
C HIS A 90 -2.88 -4.04 20.63
N SER A 91 -2.24 -3.06 21.29
CA SER A 91 -2.13 -1.69 20.78
C SER A 91 -1.37 -1.62 19.45
N PHE A 92 -0.23 -2.30 19.32
CA PHE A 92 0.53 -2.35 18.07
C PHE A 92 -0.26 -3.01 16.94
N LEU A 93 -0.95 -4.11 17.25
CA LEU A 93 -1.74 -4.83 16.26
C LEU A 93 -2.98 -4.04 15.83
N SER A 94 -3.69 -3.38 16.75
CA SER A 94 -4.80 -2.48 16.45
C SER A 94 -4.33 -1.29 15.61
N ALA A 95 -3.20 -0.66 15.97
CA ALA A 95 -2.60 0.41 15.18
C ALA A 95 -2.21 -0.05 13.78
N LYS A 96 -1.64 -1.26 13.63
CA LYS A 96 -1.32 -1.86 12.33
C LYS A 96 -2.58 -2.00 11.48
N MET A 97 -3.67 -2.52 12.03
CA MET A 97 -4.92 -2.71 11.29
C MET A 97 -5.54 -1.37 10.86
N LEU A 98 -5.49 -0.35 11.72
CA LEU A 98 -5.91 1.02 11.36
C LEU A 98 -5.06 1.59 10.22
N ILE A 99 -3.74 1.43 10.27
CA ILE A 99 -2.85 1.89 9.20
C ILE A 99 -3.13 1.14 7.90
N LEU A 100 -3.35 -0.17 7.94
CA LEU A 100 -3.72 -0.96 6.75
C LEU A 100 -5.05 -0.52 6.16
N PHE A 101 -6.04 -0.17 7.00
CA PHE A 101 -7.30 0.38 6.55
C PHE A 101 -7.12 1.75 5.87
N VAL A 102 -6.35 2.66 6.50
CA VAL A 102 -6.02 3.96 5.91
C VAL A 102 -5.26 3.79 4.59
N LEU A 103 -4.30 2.87 4.52
CA LEU A 103 -3.58 2.52 3.30
C LEU A 103 -4.54 2.06 2.21
N TRP A 104 -5.51 1.21 2.55
CA TRP A 104 -6.50 0.72 1.58
C TRP A 104 -7.33 1.86 0.99
N VAL A 105 -7.92 2.70 1.84
CA VAL A 105 -8.74 3.84 1.41
C VAL A 105 -7.88 4.82 0.61
N SER A 106 -6.66 5.08 1.07
CA SER A 106 -5.70 5.95 0.38
C SER A 106 -5.27 5.40 -0.99
N TYR A 107 -5.18 4.09 -1.13
CA TYR A 107 -4.91 3.44 -2.41
C TYR A 107 -6.09 3.58 -3.38
N VAL A 108 -7.32 3.37 -2.90
CA VAL A 108 -8.53 3.64 -3.70
C VAL A 108 -8.59 5.11 -4.12
N HIS A 109 -8.18 6.02 -3.22
CA HIS A 109 -8.08 7.45 -3.52
C HIS A 109 -7.05 7.74 -4.64
N LEU A 110 -5.87 7.11 -4.56
CA LEU A 110 -4.82 7.21 -5.58
C LEU A 110 -5.33 6.74 -6.95
N GLU A 111 -5.95 5.57 -7.02
CA GLU A 111 -6.40 4.98 -8.29
C GLU A 111 -7.52 5.80 -8.95
N ILE A 112 -8.55 6.16 -8.20
CA ILE A 112 -9.75 6.78 -8.77
C ILE A 112 -9.58 8.30 -8.96
N TRP A 113 -9.04 9.01 -7.97
CA TRP A 113 -9.03 10.48 -8.01
C TRP A 113 -7.69 11.07 -8.42
N THR A 114 -6.59 10.33 -8.28
CA THR A 114 -5.25 10.88 -8.53
C THR A 114 -4.68 10.43 -9.88
N LEU A 115 -4.84 9.15 -10.23
CA LEU A 115 -4.37 8.61 -11.51
C LEU A 115 -5.33 8.89 -12.66
N GLU A 116 -6.65 8.82 -12.46
CA GLU A 116 -7.62 9.03 -13.54
C GLU A 116 -7.42 10.38 -14.28
N PRO A 117 -7.17 11.52 -13.59
CA PRO A 117 -6.85 12.77 -14.26
C PRO A 117 -5.59 12.70 -15.15
N THR A 118 -4.57 11.94 -14.75
CA THR A 118 -3.37 11.75 -15.58
C THR A 118 -3.67 10.94 -16.85
N ARG A 119 -4.68 10.05 -16.81
CA ARG A 119 -5.15 9.30 -17.98
C ARG A 119 -5.83 10.21 -19.00
N GLY A 120 -6.60 11.18 -18.53
CA GLY A 120 -7.27 12.15 -19.39
C GLY A 120 -6.29 13.08 -20.15
N LEU A 121 -5.14 13.38 -19.53
CA LEU A 121 -4.10 14.25 -20.09
C LEU A 121 -3.11 13.54 -21.02
N ASP A 122 -2.98 12.22 -20.88
CA ASP A 122 -2.10 11.36 -21.69
C ASP A 122 -2.93 10.46 -22.61
N LYS A 123 -3.23 10.95 -23.82
CA LYS A 123 -4.02 10.25 -24.82
C LYS A 123 -3.09 9.60 -25.84
N ASN A 124 -3.10 8.27 -25.91
CA ASN A 124 -2.35 7.48 -26.88
C ASN A 124 -0.85 7.81 -26.95
N GLY A 125 -0.24 8.08 -25.79
CA GLY A 125 1.20 8.37 -25.73
C GLY A 125 1.56 9.83 -25.97
N SER A 126 0.58 10.69 -26.27
CA SER A 126 0.77 12.13 -26.45
C SER A 126 0.17 12.91 -25.28
N ILE A 127 0.96 13.80 -24.68
CA ILE A 127 0.55 14.67 -23.59
C ILE A 127 0.08 15.99 -24.20
N ALA A 128 -1.21 16.31 -24.03
CA ALA A 128 -1.80 17.52 -24.60
C ALA A 128 -1.35 18.80 -23.87
N ASP A 129 -1.13 18.71 -22.55
CA ASP A 129 -0.65 19.81 -21.70
C ASP A 129 0.38 19.26 -20.69
N VAL A 130 1.66 19.57 -20.94
CA VAL A 130 2.79 19.09 -20.15
C VAL A 130 2.79 19.68 -18.74
N ALA A 131 2.39 20.94 -18.58
CA ALA A 131 2.39 21.61 -17.28
C ALA A 131 1.28 21.03 -16.38
N ALA A 132 0.09 20.84 -16.93
CA ALA A 132 -1.01 20.17 -16.23
C ALA A 132 -0.65 18.72 -15.87
N TYR A 133 0.06 18.02 -16.77
CA TYR A 133 0.51 16.65 -16.54
C TYR A 133 1.52 16.57 -15.40
N GLU A 134 2.56 17.40 -15.38
CA GLU A 134 3.54 17.44 -14.29
C GLU A 134 2.90 17.80 -12.94
N ALA A 135 1.95 18.73 -12.92
CA ALA A 135 1.22 19.06 -11.70
C ALA A 135 0.39 17.86 -11.18
N ALA A 136 -0.25 17.12 -12.08
CA ALA A 136 -0.99 15.90 -11.74
C ALA A 136 -0.06 14.77 -11.28
N ALA A 137 1.06 14.57 -11.98
CA ALA A 137 2.08 13.60 -11.60
C ALA A 137 2.73 13.92 -10.24
N GLY A 138 2.89 15.20 -9.89
CA GLY A 138 3.31 15.64 -8.57
C GLY A 138 2.32 15.26 -7.46
N ARG A 139 1.01 15.21 -7.74
CA ARG A 139 0.00 14.68 -6.80
C ARG A 139 0.13 13.16 -6.66
N VAL A 140 0.30 12.43 -7.77
CA VAL A 140 0.54 10.98 -7.79
C VAL A 140 1.78 10.63 -6.95
N SER A 141 2.89 11.34 -7.14
CA SER A 141 4.14 11.12 -6.41
C SER A 141 3.99 11.31 -4.89
N ARG A 142 3.30 12.38 -4.47
CA ARG A 142 3.04 12.63 -3.04
C ARG A 142 2.16 11.54 -2.43
N GLN A 143 1.10 11.14 -3.12
CA GLN A 143 0.21 10.09 -2.63
C GLN A 143 0.88 8.71 -2.59
N LEU A 144 1.70 8.39 -3.58
CA LEU A 144 2.52 7.17 -3.58
C LEU A 144 3.51 7.15 -2.41
N SER A 145 4.17 8.28 -2.15
CA SER A 145 5.09 8.41 -1.02
C SER A 145 4.35 8.24 0.32
N PHE A 146 3.15 8.83 0.44
CA PHE A 146 2.29 8.64 1.62
C PHE A 146 1.90 7.16 1.81
N ASN A 147 1.45 6.49 0.74
CA ASN A 147 1.12 5.07 0.77
C ASN A 147 2.33 4.20 1.14
N ALA A 148 3.52 4.54 0.62
CA ALA A 148 4.76 3.84 0.94
C ALA A 148 5.12 3.99 2.44
N VAL A 149 4.94 5.19 3.01
CA VAL A 149 5.15 5.43 4.45
C VAL A 149 4.15 4.65 5.30
N LEU A 150 2.87 4.64 4.93
CA LEU A 150 1.85 3.84 5.62
C LEU A 150 2.20 2.35 5.59
N PHE A 151 2.57 1.83 4.41
CA PHE A 151 2.95 0.43 4.26
C PHE A 151 4.20 0.09 5.10
N ALA A 152 5.24 0.91 5.05
CA ALA A 152 6.43 0.74 5.88
C ALA A 152 6.09 0.77 7.38
N SER A 153 5.23 1.69 7.81
CA SER A 153 4.77 1.78 9.20
C SER A 153 4.02 0.52 9.63
N ALA A 154 3.16 -0.05 8.78
CA ALA A 154 2.47 -1.31 9.05
C ALA A 154 3.44 -2.50 9.17
N LEU A 155 4.52 -2.52 8.38
CA LEU A 155 5.58 -3.53 8.51
C LEU A 155 6.35 -3.37 9.83
N VAL A 156 6.72 -2.14 10.21
CA VAL A 156 7.41 -1.88 11.49
C VAL A 156 6.53 -2.31 12.66
N LEU A 157 5.24 -1.96 12.68
CA LEU A 157 4.33 -2.42 13.72
C LEU A 157 4.18 -3.94 13.73
N GLY A 158 4.14 -4.58 12.56
CA GLY A 158 4.13 -6.04 12.45
C GLY A 158 5.37 -6.69 13.06
N ALA A 159 6.55 -6.14 12.79
CA ALA A 159 7.83 -6.60 13.34
C ALA A 159 7.91 -6.36 14.87
N LEU A 160 7.42 -5.21 15.34
CA LEU A 160 7.36 -4.91 16.78
C LEU A 160 6.44 -5.89 17.51
N THR A 161 5.28 -6.21 16.93
CA THR A 161 4.33 -7.18 17.51
C THR A 161 4.95 -8.58 17.67
N GLN A 162 5.87 -8.97 16.79
CA GLN A 162 6.54 -10.28 16.85
C GLN A 162 7.72 -10.34 17.81
N ASN A 163 8.41 -9.21 18.04
CA ASN A 163 9.67 -9.17 18.78
C ASN A 163 9.54 -8.48 20.15
N TRP A 164 8.33 -8.07 20.56
CA TRP A 164 8.16 -7.34 21.81
C TRP A 164 8.41 -8.24 23.03
N PRO A 165 9.36 -7.88 23.92
CA PRO A 165 9.59 -8.62 25.16
C PRO A 165 8.40 -8.41 26.09
N GLY A 166 7.52 -9.40 26.17
CA GLY A 166 6.26 -9.35 26.92
C GLY A 166 5.06 -10.00 26.22
N ALA A 167 5.28 -10.62 25.04
CA ALA A 167 4.34 -11.54 24.42
C ALA A 167 4.24 -12.87 25.16
#